data_AF-A7F2C6-F1
#
_entry.id   AF-A7F2C6-F1
#
_cell.length_a   1.000
_cell.length_b   1.000
_cell.length_c   1.000
_cell.angle_alpha   90.00
_cell.angle_beta   90.00
_cell.angle_gamma   90.00
#
_symmetry.space_group_name_H-M   'P 1'
#
loop_
_entity.id
_entity.type
_entity.pdbx_description
1 polymer ?
#
loop_
_entity_poly.entity_id
_entity_poly.type
_entity_poly.pdbx_seq_one_letter_code
_entity_poly.pdbx_strand_id
1 'polypeptide(L)'
;MPPKRNSSTSTLQNPSDLTLLFKHTTHTILLLVPTTQPFTQILTSLLFVLQERYPDGLNPPSTSTTTTQTNRKTPLPSSIQDIALGIPLDLYEPKKGWSELQLGLGDTPESLGLKEGGLVAFRFLAGDSEGDFEVQWPSYEEYGEGEDGDEDAGERMVGGGGSGEEEEDEL
;
A
#
# COMPACT_ATOMS: atom_id res chain seq x y z
N MET A 1 10.59 14.26 -49.48
CA MET A 1 10.48 14.83 -48.12
C MET A 1 9.79 13.80 -47.23
N PRO A 2 10.20 13.62 -45.96
CA PRO A 2 9.42 12.82 -45.01
C PRO A 2 8.15 13.58 -44.58
N PRO A 3 7.04 12.90 -44.24
CA PRO A 3 5.87 13.55 -43.67
C PRO A 3 6.17 14.05 -42.24
N LYS A 4 5.58 15.20 -41.87
CA LYS A 4 5.58 15.64 -40.47
C LYS A 4 4.70 14.69 -39.66
N ARG A 5 5.26 14.09 -38.61
CA ARG A 5 4.45 13.36 -37.61
C ARG A 5 3.73 14.39 -36.74
N ASN A 6 2.41 14.45 -36.84
CA ASN A 6 1.60 15.17 -35.85
C ASN A 6 1.56 14.32 -34.58
N SER A 7 2.17 14.81 -33.50
CA SER A 7 2.15 14.15 -32.18
C SER A 7 0.81 14.39 -31.48
N SER A 8 -0.22 13.64 -31.89
CA SER A 8 -1.52 13.64 -31.24
C SER A 8 -1.50 12.79 -29.97
N THR A 9 -1.12 13.44 -28.86
CA THR A 9 -1.21 12.93 -27.48
C THR A 9 -2.02 13.96 -26.68
N SER A 10 -3.26 13.67 -26.28
CA SER A 10 -3.61 13.05 -24.97
C SER A 10 -2.99 13.82 -23.79
N THR A 11 -3.72 14.47 -22.89
CA THR A 11 -5.15 14.30 -22.48
C THR A 11 -5.87 15.64 -22.27
N LEU A 12 -7.21 15.62 -22.29
CA LEU A 12 -8.05 16.77 -21.91
C LEU A 12 -8.28 16.80 -20.38
N GLN A 13 -7.19 16.89 -19.61
CA GLN A 13 -7.29 17.25 -18.18
C GLN A 13 -7.56 18.75 -18.08
N ASN A 14 -8.38 19.17 -17.11
CA ASN A 14 -8.44 20.58 -16.78
C ASN A 14 -7.12 20.97 -16.10
N PRO A 15 -6.60 22.19 -16.31
CA PRO A 15 -5.38 22.65 -15.64
C PRO A 15 -5.54 22.86 -14.12
N SER A 16 -6.71 22.53 -13.58
CA SER A 16 -7.14 22.60 -12.18
C SER A 16 -7.57 21.24 -11.61
N ASP A 17 -7.22 20.13 -12.25
CA ASP A 17 -7.44 18.79 -11.69
C ASP A 17 -6.16 18.31 -10.97
N LEU A 18 -6.30 17.71 -9.80
CA LEU A 18 -5.21 17.15 -8.98
C LEU A 18 -5.37 15.63 -8.80
N THR A 19 -4.27 14.89 -8.86
CA THR A 19 -4.20 13.51 -8.37
C THR A 19 -3.96 13.51 -6.86
N LEU A 20 -4.90 12.99 -6.09
CA LEU A 20 -4.75 12.75 -4.65
C LEU A 20 -4.55 11.26 -4.35
N LEU A 21 -3.69 10.96 -3.37
CA LEU A 21 -3.34 9.61 -2.94
C LEU A 21 -4.01 9.33 -1.59
N PHE A 22 -5.13 8.61 -1.62
CA PHE A 22 -5.87 8.19 -0.44
C PHE A 22 -5.30 6.88 0.10
N LYS A 23 -4.81 6.87 1.36
CA LYS A 23 -4.17 5.71 1.99
C LYS A 23 -4.90 5.19 3.23
N HIS A 24 -4.95 3.86 3.35
CA HIS A 24 -5.38 3.12 4.54
C HIS A 24 -4.66 1.76 4.55
N THR A 25 -4.02 1.40 5.67
CA THR A 25 -3.13 0.23 5.78
C THR A 25 -2.14 0.17 4.59
N THR A 26 -2.09 -0.91 3.83
CA THR A 26 -1.26 -1.03 2.61
C THR A 26 -1.95 -0.52 1.34
N HIS A 27 -3.24 -0.20 1.39
CA HIS A 27 -4.02 0.26 0.24
C HIS A 27 -3.75 1.72 -0.11
N THR A 28 -3.66 2.00 -1.41
CA THR A 28 -3.51 3.37 -1.95
C THR A 28 -4.46 3.53 -3.13
N ILE A 29 -5.44 4.41 -2.99
CA ILE A 29 -6.44 4.73 -4.02
C ILE A 29 -6.09 6.10 -4.60
N LEU A 30 -5.88 6.17 -5.92
CA LEU A 30 -5.61 7.42 -6.62
C LEU A 30 -6.91 7.97 -7.20
N LEU A 31 -7.26 9.19 -6.84
CA LEU A 31 -8.41 9.91 -7.41
C LEU A 31 -7.93 11.19 -8.09
N LEU A 32 -8.33 11.38 -9.35
CA LEU A 32 -8.21 12.66 -10.06
C LEU A 32 -9.43 13.51 -9.71
N VAL A 33 -9.22 14.68 -9.11
CA VAL A 33 -10.28 15.56 -8.59
C VAL A 33 -10.02 17.04 -8.93
N PRO A 34 -11.03 17.83 -9.34
CA PRO A 34 -10.89 19.28 -9.47
C PRO A 34 -10.52 19.94 -8.14
N THR A 35 -9.66 20.97 -8.13
CA THR A 35 -9.27 21.71 -6.91
C THR A 35 -10.46 22.28 -6.16
N THR A 36 -11.54 22.60 -6.87
CA THR A 36 -12.78 23.18 -6.35
C THR A 36 -13.87 22.17 -6.00
N GLN A 37 -13.62 20.86 -6.18
CA GLN A 37 -14.62 19.84 -5.84
C GLN A 37 -14.74 19.68 -4.30
N PRO A 38 -15.96 19.75 -3.72
CA PRO A 38 -16.14 19.56 -2.29
C PRO A 38 -15.76 18.15 -1.82
N PHE A 39 -15.17 18.04 -0.63
CA PHE A 39 -14.74 16.76 -0.06
C PHE A 39 -15.88 15.76 0.13
N THR A 40 -17.12 16.21 0.31
CA THR A 40 -18.31 15.34 0.34
C THR A 40 -18.48 14.55 -0.97
N GLN A 41 -18.17 15.16 -2.13
CA GLN A 41 -18.21 14.48 -3.42
C GLN A 41 -16.97 13.58 -3.62
N ILE A 42 -15.79 14.03 -3.17
CA ILE A 42 -14.54 13.23 -3.24
C ILE A 42 -14.67 11.95 -2.39
N LEU A 43 -15.20 12.05 -1.17
CA LEU A 43 -15.50 10.91 -0.30
C LEU A 43 -16.54 9.97 -0.91
N THR A 44 -17.53 10.50 -1.65
CA THR A 44 -18.50 9.67 -2.38
C THR A 44 -17.82 8.85 -3.48
N SER A 45 -16.91 9.47 -4.26
CA SER A 45 -16.09 8.76 -5.24
C SER A 45 -15.13 7.74 -4.60
N LEU A 46 -14.50 8.09 -3.48
CA LEU A 46 -13.65 7.18 -2.71
C LEU A 46 -14.42 5.95 -2.24
N LEU A 47 -15.58 6.15 -1.60
CA LEU A 47 -16.41 5.05 -1.10
C LEU A 47 -16.95 4.16 -2.23
N PHE A 48 -17.34 4.74 -3.37
CA PHE A 48 -17.75 3.98 -4.55
C PHE A 48 -16.60 3.10 -5.06
N VAL A 49 -15.39 3.67 -5.24
CA VAL A 49 -14.21 2.92 -5.70
C VAL A 49 -13.82 1.83 -4.68
N LEU A 50 -13.94 2.10 -3.38
CA LEU A 50 -13.71 1.10 -2.35
C LEU A 50 -14.70 -0.07 -2.47
N GLN A 51 -15.99 0.21 -2.61
CA GLN A 51 -17.05 -0.81 -2.72
C GLN A 51 -16.97 -1.62 -4.03
N GLU A 52 -16.59 -0.99 -5.15
CA GLU A 52 -16.39 -1.68 -6.44
C GLU A 52 -15.16 -2.61 -6.41
N ARG A 53 -14.05 -2.15 -5.81
CA ARG A 53 -12.74 -2.81 -5.91
C ARG A 53 -12.42 -3.76 -4.75
N TYR A 54 -13.07 -3.58 -3.60
CA TYR A 54 -12.84 -4.34 -2.37
C TYR A 54 -14.17 -4.73 -1.70
N PRO A 55 -15.06 -5.48 -2.38
CA PRO A 55 -16.39 -5.81 -1.85
C PRO A 55 -16.35 -6.59 -0.51
N ASP A 56 -15.31 -7.39 -0.29
CA ASP A 56 -15.07 -8.13 0.96
C ASP A 56 -14.41 -7.29 2.08
N GLY A 57 -14.11 -6.01 1.81
CA GLY A 57 -13.40 -5.11 2.71
C GLY A 57 -11.88 -5.02 2.50
N LEU A 58 -11.25 -4.11 3.24
CA LEU A 58 -9.81 -3.85 3.16
C LEU A 58 -9.00 -4.84 4.00
N ASN A 59 -7.69 -4.84 3.80
CA ASN A 59 -6.78 -5.62 4.66
C ASN A 59 -6.65 -4.95 6.04
N PRO A 60 -6.62 -5.73 7.13
CA PRO A 60 -6.28 -5.21 8.45
C PRO A 60 -4.82 -4.74 8.51
N PRO A 61 -4.42 -3.97 9.54
CA PRO A 61 -3.02 -3.62 9.76
C PRO A 61 -2.17 -4.86 10.04
N SER A 62 -0.96 -4.90 9.48
CA SER A 62 0.02 -5.99 9.68
C SER A 62 0.47 -6.19 11.16
N THR A 63 0.15 -5.25 12.05
CA THR A 63 0.49 -5.31 13.49
C THR A 63 -0.36 -6.30 14.32
N SER A 64 -1.38 -6.95 13.74
CA SER A 64 -2.20 -7.96 14.43
C SER A 64 -1.45 -9.29 14.64
N THR A 65 -0.51 -9.32 15.57
CA THR A 65 0.37 -10.48 15.91
C THR A 65 -0.34 -11.69 16.55
N THR A 66 -1.68 -11.76 16.51
CA THR A 66 -2.46 -12.90 17.04
C THR A 66 -2.71 -13.93 15.94
N THR A 67 -2.20 -15.15 16.12
CA THR A 67 -2.12 -16.25 15.14
C THR A 67 -3.47 -16.74 14.57
N THR A 68 -4.60 -16.22 15.04
CA THR A 68 -5.97 -16.56 14.60
C THR A 68 -6.71 -15.44 13.86
N GLN A 69 -6.09 -14.26 13.65
CA GLN A 69 -6.79 -13.06 13.13
C GLN A 69 -6.49 -12.72 11.65
N THR A 70 -5.59 -13.45 10.98
CA THR A 70 -5.02 -13.14 9.65
C THR A 70 -6.00 -13.05 8.48
N ASN A 71 -7.28 -13.40 8.67
CA ASN A 71 -8.30 -13.41 7.62
C ASN A 71 -9.52 -12.52 7.91
N ARG A 72 -9.47 -11.66 8.95
CA ARG A 72 -10.55 -10.69 9.22
C ARG A 72 -10.30 -9.39 8.46
N LYS A 73 -10.98 -9.23 7.32
CA LYS A 73 -11.03 -7.97 6.57
C LYS A 73 -11.65 -6.84 7.41
N THR A 74 -11.19 -5.61 7.17
CA THR A 74 -11.82 -4.39 7.70
C THR A 74 -13.03 -4.07 6.83
N PRO A 75 -14.28 -4.12 7.35
CA PRO A 75 -15.47 -3.88 6.55
C PRO A 75 -15.51 -2.43 6.05
N LEU A 76 -16.08 -2.21 4.87
CA LEU A 76 -16.33 -0.87 4.35
C LEU A 76 -17.52 -0.24 5.07
N PRO A 77 -17.54 1.09 5.28
CA PRO A 77 -18.70 1.80 5.79
C PRO A 77 -19.83 1.87 4.77
N SER A 78 -21.04 2.16 5.26
CA SER A 78 -22.21 2.42 4.42
C SER A 78 -22.40 3.90 4.12
N SER A 79 -21.81 4.81 4.90
CA SER A 79 -21.88 6.26 4.73
C SER A 79 -20.50 6.89 4.57
N ILE A 80 -20.43 7.99 3.82
CA ILE A 80 -19.24 8.86 3.78
C ILE A 80 -19.00 9.60 5.10
N GLN A 81 -19.99 9.63 6.00
CA GLN A 81 -19.87 10.22 7.34
C GLN A 81 -19.02 9.35 8.27
N ASP A 82 -18.92 8.06 7.98
CA ASP A 82 -18.11 7.10 8.75
C ASP A 82 -16.65 7.06 8.26
N ILE A 83 -16.20 8.08 7.50
CA ILE A 83 -14.84 8.19 6.95
C ILE A 83 -14.20 9.49 7.44
N ALA A 84 -13.22 9.38 8.35
CA ALA A 84 -12.36 10.49 8.71
C ALA A 84 -11.14 10.54 7.77
N LEU A 85 -10.63 11.75 7.50
CA LEU A 85 -9.44 12.01 6.67
C LEU A 85 -8.32 12.65 7.49
N GLY A 86 -7.06 12.40 7.13
CA GLY A 86 -5.89 12.98 7.79
C GLY A 86 -4.79 13.39 6.82
N ILE A 87 -4.09 14.49 7.14
CA ILE A 87 -2.89 14.95 6.43
C ILE A 87 -1.67 14.57 7.29
N PRO A 88 -0.54 14.10 6.71
CA PRO A 88 0.63 13.75 7.51
C PRO A 88 1.22 15.00 8.16
N LEU A 89 1.68 14.88 9.42
CA LEU A 89 2.34 15.98 10.14
C LEU A 89 3.69 16.37 9.50
N ASP A 90 4.28 15.45 8.75
CA ASP A 90 5.44 15.67 7.90
C ASP A 90 5.28 14.86 6.60
N LEU A 91 5.28 15.55 5.45
CA LEU A 91 5.13 14.94 4.12
C LEU A 91 6.27 13.97 3.77
N TYR A 92 7.45 14.16 4.34
CA TYR A 92 8.63 13.32 4.09
C TYR A 92 8.79 12.21 5.14
N GLU A 93 8.16 12.36 6.31
CA GLU A 93 8.19 11.36 7.38
C GLU A 93 6.80 11.11 7.99
N PRO A 94 5.88 10.43 7.28
CA PRO A 94 4.53 10.13 7.79
C PRO A 94 4.49 9.29 9.08
N LYS A 95 5.63 8.69 9.48
CA LYS A 95 5.82 8.04 10.79
C LYS A 95 5.71 9.00 11.98
N LYS A 96 5.81 10.33 11.76
CA LYS A 96 5.54 11.36 12.78
C LYS A 96 4.06 11.48 13.16
N GLY A 97 3.16 10.81 12.43
CA GLY A 97 1.72 10.85 12.68
C GLY A 97 0.96 11.78 11.74
N TRP A 98 -0.34 11.94 12.02
CA TRP A 98 -1.31 12.59 11.13
C TRP A 98 -2.14 13.61 11.90
N SER A 99 -2.47 14.73 11.26
CA SER A 99 -3.51 15.64 11.72
C SER A 99 -4.83 15.25 11.07
N GLU A 100 -5.86 14.99 11.87
CA GLU A 100 -7.23 14.83 11.35
C GLU A 100 -7.73 16.12 10.69
N LEU A 101 -8.52 15.97 9.62
CA LEU A 101 -9.20 17.05 8.93
C LEU A 101 -10.62 17.23 9.45
N GLN A 102 -10.87 18.34 10.15
CA GLN A 102 -12.23 18.80 10.45
C GLN A 102 -12.83 19.46 9.20
N LEU A 103 -13.55 18.68 8.40
CA LEU A 103 -14.12 19.11 7.12
C LEU A 103 -15.46 19.83 7.29
N GLY A 104 -15.57 21.05 6.78
CA GLY A 104 -16.85 21.72 6.55
C GLY A 104 -17.53 21.26 5.25
N LEU A 105 -18.84 21.52 5.11
CA LEU A 105 -19.62 21.13 3.92
C LEU A 105 -19.08 21.70 2.58
N GLY A 106 -18.30 22.78 2.65
CA GLY A 106 -17.74 23.48 1.49
C GLY A 106 -16.23 23.35 1.31
N ASP A 107 -15.54 22.51 2.10
CA ASP A 107 -14.10 22.35 1.96
C ASP A 107 -13.70 21.57 0.71
N THR A 108 -12.60 22.00 0.09
CA THR A 108 -12.09 21.51 -1.19
C THR A 108 -10.58 21.24 -1.09
N PRO A 109 -9.97 20.52 -2.04
CA PRO A 109 -8.51 20.40 -2.12
C PRO A 109 -7.81 21.77 -2.16
N GLU A 110 -8.44 22.80 -2.74
CA GLU A 110 -7.91 24.17 -2.75
C GLU A 110 -7.96 24.85 -1.38
N SER A 111 -9.09 24.77 -0.63
CA SER A 111 -9.21 25.41 0.69
C SER A 111 -8.25 24.81 1.71
N LEU A 112 -8.00 23.50 1.63
CA LEU A 112 -7.03 22.78 2.47
C LEU A 112 -5.59 22.86 1.93
N GLY A 113 -5.35 23.62 0.85
CA GLY A 113 -4.01 23.87 0.33
C GLY A 113 -3.31 22.66 -0.31
N LEU A 114 -4.04 21.60 -0.67
CA LEU A 114 -3.49 20.40 -1.30
C LEU A 114 -2.88 20.68 -2.69
N LYS A 115 -2.08 19.73 -3.16
CA LYS A 115 -1.23 19.82 -4.36
C LYS A 115 -1.25 18.49 -5.12
N GLU A 116 -0.70 18.50 -6.33
CA GLU A 116 -0.53 17.28 -7.14
C GLU A 116 0.29 16.23 -6.39
N GLY A 117 -0.18 14.98 -6.37
CA GLY A 117 0.40 13.92 -5.56
C GLY A 117 0.10 14.01 -4.05
N GLY A 118 -0.83 14.87 -3.64
CA GLY A 118 -1.18 15.13 -2.24
C GLY A 118 -1.60 13.86 -1.50
N LEU A 119 -0.89 13.54 -0.41
CA LEU A 119 -1.12 12.35 0.41
C LEU A 119 -2.18 12.62 1.49
N VAL A 120 -3.21 11.79 1.53
CA VAL A 120 -4.32 11.87 2.49
C VAL A 120 -4.54 10.47 3.07
N ALA A 121 -4.43 10.32 4.39
CA ALA A 121 -4.89 9.10 5.05
C ALA A 121 -6.42 9.11 5.19
N PHE A 122 -7.03 7.94 5.20
CA PHE A 122 -8.43 7.78 5.60
C PHE A 122 -8.57 6.63 6.62
N ARG A 123 -9.55 6.74 7.51
CA ARG A 123 -9.89 5.72 8.52
C ARG A 123 -11.41 5.58 8.62
N PHE A 124 -11.89 4.37 8.92
CA PHE A 124 -13.32 4.11 9.10
C PHE A 124 -13.71 4.24 10.57
N LEU A 125 -14.82 4.93 10.86
CA LEU A 125 -15.31 5.18 12.21
C LEU A 125 -16.15 3.99 12.70
N ALA A 126 -15.52 3.11 13.48
CA ALA A 126 -16.13 1.88 14.00
C ALA A 126 -16.78 2.08 15.38
N GLY A 127 -17.80 2.94 15.47
CA GLY A 127 -18.39 3.40 16.73
C GLY A 127 -17.57 4.52 17.39
N ASP A 128 -17.65 4.64 18.71
CA ASP A 128 -17.11 5.79 19.48
C ASP A 128 -15.56 5.86 19.57
N SER A 129 -14.82 5.06 18.80
CA SER A 129 -13.35 4.95 18.91
C SER A 129 -12.60 5.82 17.89
N GLU A 130 -12.01 6.92 18.36
CA GLU A 130 -10.98 7.68 17.64
C GLU A 130 -9.64 6.91 17.61
N GLY A 131 -9.55 5.88 16.76
CA GLY A 131 -8.28 5.19 16.46
C GLY A 131 -7.40 5.97 15.47
N ASP A 132 -6.08 5.75 15.52
CA ASP A 132 -5.07 6.40 14.68
C ASP A 132 -5.24 6.15 13.16
N PHE A 133 -4.63 7.02 12.35
CA PHE A 133 -4.51 6.83 10.90
C PHE A 133 -3.45 5.80 10.54
N GLU A 134 -3.85 4.54 10.44
CA GLU A 134 -2.98 3.43 10.04
C GLU A 134 -2.59 3.53 8.56
N VAL A 135 -1.34 3.87 8.28
CA VAL A 135 -0.79 3.93 6.92
C VAL A 135 0.55 3.20 6.86
N GLN A 136 0.64 2.25 5.93
CA GLN A 136 1.80 1.43 5.69
C GLN A 136 2.40 1.73 4.31
N TRP A 137 3.69 1.44 4.17
CA TRP A 137 4.45 1.60 2.93
C TRP A 137 4.98 0.22 2.56
N PRO A 138 4.67 -0.31 1.37
CA PRO A 138 5.24 -1.59 0.93
C PRO A 138 6.77 -1.54 0.96
N SER A 139 7.40 -2.47 1.67
CA SER A 139 8.84 -2.71 1.56
C SER A 139 9.09 -3.84 0.56
N TYR A 140 10.21 -3.78 -0.15
CA TYR A 140 10.61 -4.88 -1.04
C TYR A 140 11.13 -6.11 -0.27
N GLU A 141 11.48 -5.92 1.01
CA GLU A 141 11.94 -6.97 1.93
C GLU A 141 10.89 -8.08 2.14
N GLU A 142 9.59 -7.75 2.09
CA GLU A 142 8.47 -8.70 2.20
C GLU A 142 8.40 -9.70 1.01
N TYR A 143 9.15 -9.44 -0.06
CA TYR A 143 9.24 -10.28 -1.27
C TYR A 143 10.65 -10.90 -1.44
N GLY A 144 11.51 -10.82 -0.43
CA GLY A 144 12.94 -11.15 -0.52
C GLY A 144 13.31 -12.62 -0.31
N GLU A 145 12.48 -13.42 0.35
CA GLU A 145 12.76 -14.83 0.67
C GLU A 145 11.87 -15.77 -0.16
N GLY A 146 12.22 -15.90 -1.44
CA GLY A 146 12.01 -17.18 -2.13
C GLY A 146 13.14 -18.10 -1.72
N GLU A 147 12.84 -19.25 -1.12
CA GLU A 147 13.86 -20.26 -0.81
C GLU A 147 14.38 -20.86 -2.13
N ASP A 148 15.58 -20.43 -2.54
CA ASP A 148 16.34 -21.03 -3.64
C ASP A 148 16.75 -22.46 -3.26
N GLY A 149 15.82 -23.40 -3.46
CA GLY A 149 15.96 -24.81 -3.12
C GLY A 149 16.89 -25.57 -4.06
N ASP A 150 18.20 -25.31 -3.94
CA ASP A 150 19.26 -26.08 -4.60
C ASP A 150 19.38 -27.50 -4.01
N GLU A 151 18.40 -28.36 -4.31
CA GLU A 151 18.44 -29.81 -4.11
C GLU A 151 19.43 -30.48 -5.09
N ASP A 152 20.74 -30.22 -4.96
CA ASP A 152 21.75 -31.02 -5.69
C ASP A 152 22.15 -32.28 -4.89
N ALA A 153 21.88 -33.44 -5.49
CA ALA A 153 21.92 -34.75 -4.83
C ALA A 153 22.86 -35.73 -5.56
N GLY A 154 24.16 -35.41 -5.60
CA GLY A 154 25.23 -36.29 -6.08
C GLY A 154 26.60 -35.62 -5.97
N GLU A 155 27.73 -36.32 -5.88
CA GLU A 155 27.97 -37.77 -5.83
C GLU A 155 28.95 -38.11 -4.70
N ARG A 156 28.85 -39.34 -4.15
CA ARG A 156 29.91 -39.89 -3.28
C ARG A 156 31.07 -40.41 -4.13
N MET A 157 32.00 -39.53 -4.51
CA MET A 157 33.16 -39.92 -5.31
C MET A 157 34.17 -40.73 -4.49
N VAL A 158 34.04 -42.06 -4.53
CA VAL A 158 34.94 -43.00 -3.83
C VAL A 158 36.18 -43.27 -4.69
N GLY A 159 37.34 -42.80 -4.23
CA GLY A 159 38.66 -43.16 -4.77
C GLY A 159 39.79 -42.67 -3.84
N GLY A 160 40.96 -43.30 -3.81
CA GLY A 160 41.35 -44.53 -4.52
C GLY A 160 42.87 -44.76 -4.49
N GLY A 161 43.31 -45.70 -3.65
CA GLY A 161 44.72 -46.08 -3.43
C GLY A 161 44.89 -46.63 -2.00
N GLY A 162 45.69 -47.66 -1.69
CA GLY A 162 46.74 -48.32 -2.47
C GLY A 162 48.10 -47.64 -2.25
N SER A 163 49.16 -48.34 -1.80
CA SER A 163 49.35 -49.78 -1.53
C SER A 163 50.58 -50.04 -0.62
N GLY A 164 50.67 -51.24 -0.03
CA GLY A 164 51.70 -51.70 0.92
C GLY A 164 51.04 -52.30 2.17
N GLU A 165 51.29 -53.52 2.67
CA GLU A 165 52.56 -54.28 2.84
C GLU A 165 53.47 -53.53 3.83
N GLU A 166 53.98 -54.13 4.93
CA GLU A 166 54.44 -55.52 5.14
C GLU A 166 53.92 -56.18 6.46
N GLU A 167 54.39 -57.40 6.76
CA GLU A 167 54.19 -58.24 7.97
C GLU A 167 55.50 -58.22 8.84
N GLU A 168 55.68 -58.80 10.04
CA GLU A 168 55.01 -59.84 10.86
C GLU A 168 54.12 -59.21 11.98
N ASP A 169 53.98 -59.57 13.27
CA ASP A 169 54.62 -60.49 14.25
C ASP A 169 53.57 -60.86 15.36
N GLU A 170 53.87 -61.75 16.32
CA GLU A 170 52.92 -62.31 17.32
C GLU A 170 52.90 -61.64 18.73
N LEU A 171 51.75 -61.84 19.42
CA LEU A 171 51.50 -61.84 20.90
C LEU A 171 51.59 -60.51 21.72
#